data_AF-A0A6G2TUX8-F1
#
_entry.id   AF-A0A6G2TUX8-F1
#
_cell.length_a   1.000
_cell.length_b   1.000
_cell.length_c   1.000
_cell.angle_alpha   90.00
_cell.angle_beta   90.00
_cell.angle_gamma   90.00
#
_symmetry.space_group_name_H-M   'P 1'
#
loop_
_entity.id
_entity.type
_entity.pdbx_description
1 polymer ?
#
loop_
_entity_poly.entity_id
_entity_poly.type
_entity_poly.pdbx_seq_one_letter_code
_entity_poly.pdbx_strand_id
1 'polypeptide(L)'
;MSRPTPLARRLSAVEKRRDGRRLMHTYRLTDGRTVRLSLLDVLGAVHEGLALHGQHVTEPPSDVVRYLSLLDPGDDTSMMGRTTRAVAAEWCAAYDEHRPVSLHSDEGAGG
;
A
#
# COMPACT_ATOMS: atom_id res chain seq x y z
N MET A 1 -1.41 -15.73 -15.13
CA MET A 1 -2.37 -14.63 -14.88
C MET A 1 -3.23 -15.01 -13.69
N SER A 2 -2.95 -14.46 -12.51
CA SER A 2 -3.66 -14.77 -11.27
C SER A 2 -5.06 -14.14 -11.27
N ARG A 3 -6.08 -14.88 -10.81
CA ARG A 3 -7.46 -14.37 -10.74
C ARG A 3 -7.55 -13.29 -9.65
N PRO A 4 -8.23 -12.15 -9.91
CA PRO A 4 -8.38 -11.12 -8.90
C PRO A 4 -9.17 -11.64 -7.69
N THR A 5 -8.73 -11.25 -6.50
CA THR A 5 -9.40 -11.61 -5.23
C THR A 5 -10.86 -11.11 -5.21
N PRO A 6 -11.74 -11.72 -4.39
CA PRO A 6 -13.12 -11.26 -4.23
C PRO A 6 -13.23 -9.77 -3.86
N LEU A 7 -12.29 -9.26 -3.05
CA LEU A 7 -12.23 -7.84 -2.72
C LEU A 7 -11.81 -7.00 -3.93
N ALA A 8 -10.74 -7.37 -4.64
CA ALA A 8 -10.31 -6.65 -5.84
C ALA A 8 -11.43 -6.54 -6.90
N ARG A 9 -12.25 -7.59 -7.05
CA ARG A 9 -13.44 -7.57 -7.91
C ARG A 9 -14.51 -6.60 -7.42
N ARG A 10 -14.80 -6.58 -6.11
CA ARG A 10 -15.78 -5.68 -5.51
C ARG A 10 -15.34 -4.22 -5.61
N LEU A 11 -14.06 -3.95 -5.34
CA LEU A 11 -13.45 -2.64 -5.49
C LEU A 11 -13.58 -2.17 -6.96
N SER A 12 -13.17 -3.00 -7.92
CA SER A 12 -13.31 -2.70 -9.36
C SER A 12 -14.77 -2.40 -9.77
N ALA A 13 -15.74 -3.07 -9.16
CA ALA A 13 -17.17 -2.84 -9.43
C ALA A 13 -17.68 -1.52 -8.82
N VAL A 14 -17.11 -1.07 -7.70
CA VAL A 14 -17.41 0.24 -7.10
C VAL A 14 -16.92 1.37 -8.01
N GLU A 15 -15.73 1.24 -8.59
CA GLU A 15 -15.20 2.21 -9.57
C GLU A 15 -16.09 2.34 -10.82
N LYS A 16 -16.64 1.22 -11.31
CA LYS A 16 -17.54 1.23 -12.47
C LYS A 16 -18.89 1.91 -12.21
N ARG A 17 -19.36 1.97 -10.96
CA ARG A 17 -20.70 2.53 -10.62
C ARG A 17 -20.71 4.04 -10.37
N ARG A 18 -19.57 4.68 -10.11
CA ARG A 18 -19.50 6.10 -9.72
C ARG A 18 -18.97 7.00 -10.85
N ASP A 19 -19.58 6.89 -12.03
CA ASP A 19 -19.32 7.71 -13.24
C ASP A 19 -18.12 7.31 -14.12
N GLY A 20 -17.57 6.10 -13.97
CA GLY A 20 -16.46 5.63 -14.82
C GLY A 20 -15.17 6.44 -14.65
N ARG A 21 -15.10 7.32 -13.64
CA ARG A 21 -13.91 8.10 -13.29
C ARG A 21 -13.30 7.49 -12.04
N ARG A 22 -12.12 6.88 -12.19
CA ARG A 22 -11.31 6.47 -11.03
C ARG A 22 -11.15 7.66 -10.09
N LEU A 23 -11.39 7.45 -8.80
CA LEU A 23 -11.11 8.48 -7.78
C LEU A 23 -9.59 8.58 -7.64
N MET A 24 -9.01 9.48 -8.41
CA MET A 24 -7.57 9.71 -8.44
C MET A 24 -7.18 10.78 -7.44
N HIS A 25 -6.15 10.51 -6.65
CA HIS A 25 -5.52 11.49 -5.76
C HIS A 25 -4.07 11.69 -6.19
N THR A 26 -3.61 12.95 -6.14
CA THR A 26 -2.21 13.30 -6.32
C THR A 26 -1.54 13.22 -4.96
N TYR A 27 -0.44 12.48 -4.88
CA TYR A 27 0.36 12.31 -3.68
C TYR A 27 1.76 12.86 -3.91
N ARG A 28 2.33 13.50 -2.90
CA ARG A 28 3.74 13.86 -2.89
C ARG A 28 4.60 12.72 -2.35
N LEU A 29 5.73 12.50 -3.00
CA LEU A 29 6.75 11.56 -2.55
C LEU A 29 7.89 12.28 -1.82
N THR A 30 8.60 11.56 -0.96
CA THR A 30 9.77 12.01 -0.20
C THR A 30 10.94 12.45 -1.10
N ASP A 31 11.02 11.93 -2.32
CA ASP A 31 12.02 12.34 -3.33
C ASP A 31 11.62 13.61 -4.11
N GLY A 32 10.52 14.26 -3.72
CA GLY A 32 10.02 15.48 -4.34
C GLY A 32 9.17 15.28 -5.59
N ARG A 33 9.03 14.04 -6.11
CA ARG A 33 8.11 13.74 -7.21
C ARG A 33 6.66 13.72 -6.73
N THR A 34 5.74 13.85 -7.69
CA THR A 34 4.31 13.65 -7.44
C THR A 34 3.80 12.49 -8.28
N VAL A 35 2.97 11.64 -7.68
CA VAL A 35 2.31 10.52 -8.37
C VAL A 35 0.81 10.65 -8.25
N ARG A 36 0.09 10.10 -9.22
CA ARG A 36 -1.37 10.09 -9.23
C ARG A 36 -1.85 8.65 -9.11
N LEU A 37 -2.44 8.31 -7.97
CA LEU A 37 -2.91 6.95 -7.67
C LEU A 37 -4.42 6.94 -7.50
N SER A 38 -5.07 5.87 -7.94
CA SER A 38 -6.49 5.69 -7.62
C SER A 38 -6.64 5.25 -6.17
N LEU A 39 -7.74 5.64 -5.53
CA LEU A 39 -8.06 5.17 -4.19
C LEU A 39 -8.13 3.63 -4.14
N LEU A 40 -8.53 2.96 -5.22
CA LEU A 40 -8.57 1.50 -5.26
C LEU A 40 -7.19 0.86 -5.33
N ASP A 41 -6.26 1.44 -6.10
CA ASP A 41 -4.89 0.94 -6.15
C ASP A 41 -4.26 1.02 -4.75
N VAL A 42 -4.51 2.13 -4.03
CA VAL A 42 -4.07 2.31 -2.64
C VAL A 42 -4.70 1.25 -1.72
N LEU A 43 -6.03 1.12 -1.73
CA LEU A 43 -6.74 0.16 -0.87
C LEU A 43 -6.38 -1.30 -1.19
N GLY A 44 -6.19 -1.62 -2.47
CA GLY A 44 -5.74 -2.93 -2.93
C GLY A 44 -4.36 -3.27 -2.39
N ALA A 45 -3.39 -2.37 -2.58
CA ALA A 45 -2.03 -2.54 -2.08
C ALA A 45 -1.97 -2.68 -0.56
N VAL A 46 -2.73 -1.87 0.18
CA VAL A 46 -2.79 -1.96 1.65
C VAL A 46 -3.39 -3.29 2.09
N HIS A 47 -4.50 -3.71 1.48
CA HIS A 47 -5.13 -4.99 1.83
C HIS A 47 -4.21 -6.18 1.52
N GLU A 48 -3.56 -6.18 0.35
CA GLU A 48 -2.58 -7.22 -0.01
C GLU A 48 -1.39 -7.23 0.95
N GLY A 49 -0.83 -6.06 1.26
CA GLY A 49 0.26 -5.94 2.23
C GLY A 49 -0.10 -6.47 3.62
N LEU A 50 -1.29 -6.14 4.14
CA LEU A 50 -1.79 -6.69 5.40
C LEU A 50 -1.93 -8.21 5.37
N ALA A 51 -2.39 -8.77 4.25
CA ALA A 51 -2.54 -10.22 4.07
C ALA A 51 -1.19 -10.97 3.96
N LEU A 52 -0.09 -10.27 3.68
CA LEU A 52 1.25 -10.84 3.62
C LEU A 52 1.88 -11.06 4.99
N HIS A 53 1.26 -10.64 6.09
CA HIS A 53 1.85 -10.80 7.41
C HIS A 53 2.25 -12.27 7.70
N GLY A 54 3.50 -12.46 8.12
CA GLY A 54 4.11 -13.77 8.37
C GLY A 54 4.49 -14.55 7.10
N GLN A 55 4.21 -14.02 5.91
CA GLN A 55 4.55 -14.64 4.63
C GLN A 55 5.87 -14.09 4.08
N HIS A 56 6.59 -14.93 3.34
CA HIS A 56 7.73 -14.48 2.54
C HIS A 56 7.23 -13.88 1.23
N VAL A 57 7.74 -12.70 0.89
CA VAL A 57 7.48 -12.05 -0.39
C VAL A 57 8.58 -12.46 -1.36
N THR A 58 8.25 -13.28 -2.35
CA THR A 58 9.21 -13.76 -3.35
C THR A 58 9.14 -12.98 -4.66
N GLU A 59 8.03 -12.28 -4.90
CA GLU A 59 7.85 -11.42 -6.08
C GLU A 59 8.19 -9.96 -5.75
N PRO A 60 8.81 -9.21 -6.67
CA PRO A 60 9.15 -7.82 -6.44
C PRO A 60 7.88 -6.98 -6.19
N PRO A 61 7.90 -6.05 -5.20
CA PRO A 61 6.80 -5.13 -4.97
C PRO A 61 6.48 -4.32 -6.23
N SER A 62 5.20 -4.17 -6.51
CA SER A 62 4.72 -3.36 -7.64
C SER A 62 5.08 -1.88 -7.47
N ASP A 63 5.08 -1.13 -8.57
CA ASP A 63 5.35 0.32 -8.56
C ASP A 63 4.44 1.07 -7.59
N VAL A 64 3.16 0.67 -7.49
CA VAL A 64 2.21 1.27 -6.53
C VAL A 64 2.74 1.10 -5.11
N VAL A 65 3.14 -0.11 -4.72
CA VAL A 65 3.69 -0.37 -3.37
C VAL A 65 4.95 0.46 -3.13
N ARG A 66 5.86 0.52 -4.11
CA ARG A 66 7.06 1.36 -4.02
C ARG A 66 6.71 2.83 -3.84
N TYR A 67 5.75 3.37 -4.59
CA TYR A 67 5.30 4.75 -4.41
C TYR A 67 4.65 4.98 -3.04
N LEU A 68 3.85 4.02 -2.56
CA LEU A 68 3.21 4.11 -1.25
C LEU A 68 4.23 4.11 -0.10
N SER A 69 5.34 3.38 -0.24
CA SER A 69 6.44 3.40 0.74
C SER A 69 7.15 4.75 0.82
N LEU A 70 7.09 5.54 -0.26
CA LEU A 70 7.76 6.82 -0.41
C LEU A 70 6.84 8.02 -0.19
N LEU A 71 5.58 7.84 0.19
CA LEU A 71 4.68 8.98 0.42
C LEU A 71 5.27 9.92 1.46
N ASP A 72 5.15 11.22 1.22
CA ASP A 72 5.63 12.24 2.13
C ASP A 72 4.80 12.21 3.44
N PRO A 73 5.45 12.01 4.61
CA PRO A 73 4.75 12.02 5.89
C PRO A 73 4.15 13.36 6.28
N GLY A 74 4.63 14.47 5.72
CA GLY A 74 4.07 15.80 5.90
C GLY A 74 2.85 16.10 5.01
N ASP A 75 2.66 15.36 3.92
CA ASP A 75 1.55 15.55 2.96
C ASP A 75 0.26 14.86 3.42
N ASP A 76 0.37 13.70 4.06
CA ASP A 76 -0.75 12.99 4.69
C ASP A 76 -0.40 12.50 6.10
N THR A 77 -0.91 13.22 7.10
CA THR A 77 -0.76 12.93 8.52
C THR A 77 -1.93 12.14 9.10
N SER A 78 -2.85 11.63 8.27
CA SER A 78 -3.95 10.80 8.75
C SER A 78 -3.45 9.44 9.23
N MET A 79 -4.27 8.75 10.04
CA MET A 79 -3.99 7.36 10.41
C MET A 79 -3.88 6.47 9.16
N MET A 80 -4.75 6.68 8.18
CA MET A 80 -4.75 5.92 6.94
C MET A 80 -3.45 6.14 6.14
N GLY A 81 -2.99 7.38 6.02
CA GLY A 81 -1.73 7.71 5.35
C GLY A 81 -0.53 7.06 6.05
N ARG A 82 -0.48 7.11 7.39
CA ARG A 82 0.56 6.42 8.18
C ARG A 82 0.55 4.92 7.96
N THR A 83 -0.62 4.27 8.08
CA THR A 83 -0.77 2.83 7.88
C THR A 83 -0.37 2.42 6.47
N THR A 84 -0.79 3.20 5.47
CA THR A 84 -0.47 2.93 4.05
C THR A 84 1.04 2.93 3.82
N ARG A 85 1.74 3.95 4.33
CA ARG A 85 3.21 4.02 4.26
C ARG A 85 3.87 2.85 4.99
N ALA A 86 3.47 2.58 6.22
CA ALA A 86 4.07 1.54 7.05
C ALA A 86 3.94 0.15 6.40
N VAL A 87 2.74 -0.20 5.93
CA VAL A 87 2.49 -1.48 5.25
C VAL A 87 3.33 -1.60 3.97
N ALA A 88 3.37 -0.54 3.16
CA ALA A 88 4.12 -0.56 1.90
C ALA A 88 5.64 -0.59 2.11
N ALA A 89 6.16 0.14 3.09
CA ALA A 89 7.57 0.14 3.46
C ALA A 89 8.01 -1.23 3.97
N GLU A 90 7.20 -1.85 4.84
CA GLU A 90 7.48 -3.17 5.37
C GLU A 90 7.43 -4.27 4.29
N TRP A 91 6.49 -4.19 3.34
CA TRP A 91 6.51 -5.09 2.18
C TRP A 91 7.81 -4.95 1.39
N CYS A 92 8.24 -3.71 1.08
CA CYS A 92 9.50 -3.50 0.35
C CYS A 92 10.71 -4.04 1.11
N ALA A 93 10.83 -3.72 2.41
CA ALA A 93 11.91 -4.19 3.26
C ALA A 93 11.95 -5.72 3.35
N ALA A 94 10.80 -6.36 3.55
CA ALA A 94 10.71 -7.82 3.64
C ALA A 94 11.16 -8.52 2.35
N TYR A 95 10.83 -7.95 1.18
CA TYR A 95 11.31 -8.44 -0.11
C TYR A 95 12.83 -8.27 -0.25
N ASP A 96 13.36 -7.07 -0.01
CA ASP A 96 14.78 -6.77 -0.18
C ASP A 96 15.66 -7.61 0.77
N GLU A 97 15.18 -7.81 2.00
CA GLU A 97 15.87 -8.59 3.04
C GLU A 97 15.56 -10.10 2.99
N HIS A 98 14.70 -10.54 2.07
CA HIS A 98 14.29 -11.94 1.90
C HIS A 98 13.74 -12.57 3.20
N ARG A 99 12.98 -11.80 3.97
CA ARG A 99 12.39 -12.22 5.25
C ARG A 99 10.86 -12.22 5.21
N PRO A 100 10.19 -12.85 6.18
CA PRO A 100 8.75 -12.70 6.33
C PRO A 100 8.35 -11.24 6.61
N VAL A 101 7.15 -10.86 6.15
CA VAL A 101 6.56 -9.56 6.47
C VAL A 101 6.13 -9.50 7.93
N SER A 102 6.65 -8.53 8.68
CA SER A 102 6.37 -8.29 10.09
C SER A 102 5.60 -6.99 10.28
N LEU A 103 4.27 -7.09 10.28
CA LEU A 103 3.36 -5.98 10.56
C LEU A 103 3.04 -5.97 12.04
N HIS A 104 4.04 -5.73 12.87
CA HIS A 104 3.84 -5.43 14.28
C HIS A 104 4.28 -4.00 14.52
N SER A 105 3.36 -3.21 15.08
CA SER A 105 3.71 -1.94 15.70
C SER A 105 4.74 -2.25 16.77
N ASP A 106 5.97 -1.74 16.63
CA ASP A 106 6.75 -1.38 17.81
C ASP A 106 6.01 -0.22 18.49
N GLU A 107 4.88 -0.52 19.14
CA GLU A 107 4.52 0.19 20.35
C GLU A 107 5.49 -0.34 21.41
N GLY A 108 6.57 0.40 21.61
CA GLY A 108 7.57 0.12 22.61
C GLY A 108 6.94 -0.16 23.98
N ALA A 109 6.81 -1.44 24.30
CA ALA A 109 6.95 -1.92 25.65
C ALA A 109 8.45 -1.80 26.00
N GLY A 110 8.85 -0.69 26.61
CA GLY A 110 10.20 -0.57 27.15
C GLY A 110 10.58 0.83 27.60
N GLY A 111 10.56 1.06 28.92
CA GLY A 111 11.28 2.14 29.59
C GLY A 111 10.48 2.88 30.63
#